data_AF-A0A7X2NRT1-F1
#
_entry.id   AF-A0A7X2NRT1-F1
#
_cell.length_a   1.000
_cell.length_b   1.000
_cell.length_c   1.000
_cell.angle_alpha   90.00
_cell.angle_beta   90.00
_cell.angle_gamma   90.00
#
_symmetry.space_group_name_H-M   'P 1'
#
loop_
_entity.id
_entity.type
_entity.pdbx_description
1 polymer ?
#
loop_
_entity_poly.entity_id
_entity_poly.type
_entity_poly.pdbx_seq_one_letter_code
_entity_poly.pdbx_strand_id
1 'polypeptide(L)'
;MTIGENIRRLRKARGLTLKELGDMIGVSESYIRAYESGRRNPKPASLQTLADALGVNVEVLKNSEVNGVSAMHQLFQMYRNFGGALFETKDDDGNDCVAIRFNSLMLMQSWFQRYKKYEEDIQKADKIKNVKERKEALEKAYREFDWWMDTYPVTEPYPELFEAQKKHDAIMDQMGLNPKNPD
;
A
#
# COMPACT_ATOMS: atom_id res chain seq x y z
N MET A 1 -12.35 -0.06 -6.73
CA MET A 1 -11.45 0.92 -7.35
C MET A 1 -10.77 0.25 -8.54
N THR A 2 -10.90 0.79 -9.75
CA THR A 2 -10.25 0.28 -10.97
C THR A 2 -8.80 0.77 -11.08
N ILE A 3 -8.00 0.22 -12.01
CA ILE A 3 -6.63 0.70 -12.29
C ILE A 3 -6.66 2.20 -12.60
N GLY A 4 -7.60 2.62 -13.46
CA GLY A 4 -7.75 4.02 -13.85
C GLY A 4 -8.10 4.94 -12.68
N GLU A 5 -8.99 4.50 -11.80
CA GLU A 5 -9.32 5.25 -10.58
C GLU A 5 -8.11 5.37 -9.65
N ASN A 6 -7.29 4.32 -9.55
CA ASN A 6 -6.10 4.37 -8.70
C ASN A 6 -5.01 5.28 -9.27
N ILE A 7 -4.77 5.24 -10.60
CA ILE A 7 -3.88 6.19 -11.29
C ILE A 7 -4.34 7.64 -11.01
N ARG A 8 -5.65 7.90 -11.11
CA ARG A 8 -6.23 9.22 -10.83
C ARG A 8 -6.01 9.65 -9.39
N ARG A 9 -6.27 8.75 -8.43
CA ARG A 9 -6.08 9.02 -7.00
C ARG A 9 -4.63 9.43 -6.72
N LEU A 10 -3.67 8.62 -7.17
CA LEU A 10 -2.24 8.82 -6.96
C LEU A 10 -1.70 10.08 -7.65
N ARG A 11 -2.17 10.36 -8.88
CA ARG A 11 -1.82 11.59 -9.59
C ARG A 11 -2.29 12.82 -8.82
N LYS A 12 -3.54 12.82 -8.38
CA LYS A 12 -4.11 13.94 -7.60
C LYS A 12 -3.41 14.12 -6.25
N ALA A 13 -3.08 13.03 -5.56
CA ALA A 13 -2.33 13.07 -4.31
C ALA A 13 -0.96 13.75 -4.47
N ARG A 14 -0.38 13.69 -5.68
CA ARG A 14 0.89 14.34 -6.04
C ARG A 14 0.74 15.75 -6.60
N GLY A 15 -0.48 16.27 -6.68
CA GLY A 15 -0.74 17.58 -7.28
C GLY A 15 -0.46 17.66 -8.78
N LEU A 16 -0.27 16.53 -9.46
CA LEU A 16 0.05 16.50 -10.89
C LEU A 16 -1.21 16.71 -11.74
N THR A 17 -1.09 17.50 -12.80
CA THR A 17 -2.07 17.59 -13.88
C THR A 17 -1.98 16.37 -14.80
N LEU A 18 -3.02 16.12 -15.59
CA LEU A 18 -3.00 15.05 -16.60
C LEU A 18 -1.86 15.23 -17.60
N LYS A 19 -1.55 16.49 -17.94
CA LYS A 19 -0.49 16.84 -18.88
C LYS A 19 0.88 16.52 -18.30
N GLU A 20 1.15 16.96 -17.07
CA GLU A 20 2.42 16.69 -16.39
C GLU A 20 2.68 15.19 -16.26
N LEU A 21 1.69 14.39 -15.85
CA LEU A 21 1.86 12.94 -15.80
C LEU A 21 2.11 12.34 -17.20
N GLY A 22 1.45 12.87 -18.23
CA GLY A 22 1.68 12.47 -19.62
C GLY A 22 3.10 12.75 -20.07
N ASP A 23 3.57 13.96 -19.83
CA ASP A 23 4.93 14.42 -20.16
C ASP A 23 5.99 13.56 -19.44
N MET A 24 5.76 13.19 -18.17
CA MET A 24 6.66 12.33 -17.40
C MET A 24 6.82 10.91 -17.98
N ILE A 25 5.79 10.36 -18.63
CA ILE A 25 5.83 8.99 -19.18
C ILE A 25 5.86 8.97 -20.72
N GLY A 26 6.00 10.12 -21.37
CA GLY A 26 6.09 10.25 -22.83
C GLY A 26 4.78 9.96 -23.58
N VAL A 27 3.62 10.30 -23.02
CA VAL A 27 2.30 10.15 -23.67
C VAL A 27 1.46 11.43 -23.59
N SER A 28 0.44 11.56 -24.44
CA SER A 28 -0.43 12.75 -24.43
C SER A 28 -1.35 12.81 -23.21
N GLU A 29 -1.79 14.03 -22.85
CA GLU A 29 -2.82 14.24 -21.80
C GLU A 29 -4.09 13.40 -22.05
N SER A 30 -4.54 13.33 -23.31
CA SER A 30 -5.71 12.54 -23.71
C SER A 30 -5.51 11.03 -23.45
N TYR A 31 -4.27 10.56 -23.53
CA TYR A 31 -3.90 9.17 -23.27
C TYR A 31 -3.95 8.85 -21.78
N ILE A 32 -3.45 9.74 -20.92
CA ILE A 32 -3.63 9.63 -19.46
C ILE A 32 -5.11 9.67 -19.08
N ARG A 33 -5.90 10.56 -19.70
CA ARG A 33 -7.34 10.63 -19.47
C ARG A 33 -8.06 9.33 -19.86
N ALA A 34 -7.63 8.68 -20.94
CA ALA A 34 -8.15 7.38 -21.36
C ALA A 34 -7.82 6.28 -20.33
N TYR A 35 -6.62 6.31 -19.73
CA TYR A 35 -6.27 5.42 -18.62
C TYR A 35 -7.14 5.66 -17.39
N GLU A 36 -7.24 6.91 -16.92
CA GLU A 36 -8.00 7.23 -15.70
C GLU A 36 -9.51 6.99 -15.80
N SER A 37 -10.05 6.98 -17.02
CA SER A 37 -11.46 6.71 -17.27
C SER A 37 -11.76 5.23 -17.50
N GLY A 38 -10.74 4.35 -17.51
CA GLY A 38 -10.90 2.93 -17.84
C GLY A 38 -11.19 2.65 -19.31
N ARG A 39 -11.25 3.68 -20.17
CA ARG A 39 -11.43 3.51 -21.63
C ARG A 39 -10.25 2.79 -22.27
N ARG A 40 -9.09 2.84 -21.62
CA ARG A 40 -7.88 2.12 -22.01
C ARG A 40 -7.24 1.52 -20.77
N ASN A 41 -6.82 0.27 -20.84
CA ASN A 41 -6.03 -0.36 -19.79
C ASN A 41 -4.52 -0.23 -20.11
N PRO A 42 -3.67 0.22 -19.17
CA PRO A 42 -2.23 0.26 -19.38
C PRO A 42 -1.66 -1.16 -19.52
N LYS A 43 -0.73 -1.35 -20.46
CA LYS A 43 0.03 -2.61 -20.57
C LYS A 43 1.00 -2.74 -19.37
N PRO A 44 1.51 -3.95 -19.04
CA PRO A 44 2.45 -4.13 -17.93
C PRO A 44 3.64 -3.17 -17.95
N ALA A 45 4.27 -2.94 -19.11
CA ALA A 45 5.35 -1.97 -19.25
C ALA A 45 4.91 -0.54 -18.92
N SER A 46 3.71 -0.13 -19.39
CA SER A 46 3.15 1.19 -19.07
C SER A 46 2.76 1.33 -17.60
N LEU A 47 2.31 0.24 -16.95
CA LEU A 47 2.07 0.23 -15.51
C LEU A 47 3.37 0.49 -14.73
N GLN A 48 4.47 -0.12 -15.15
CA GLN A 48 5.77 0.15 -14.52
C GLN A 48 6.17 1.62 -14.70
N THR A 49 6.12 2.16 -15.92
CA THR A 49 6.45 3.58 -16.15
C THR A 49 5.54 4.53 -15.38
N LEU A 50 4.24 4.22 -15.27
CA LEU A 50 3.30 4.97 -14.45
C LEU A 50 3.67 4.88 -12.97
N ALA A 51 4.00 3.69 -12.48
CA ALA A 51 4.40 3.48 -11.10
C ALA A 51 5.67 4.27 -10.76
N ASP A 52 6.66 4.24 -11.65
CA ASP A 52 7.93 4.97 -11.50
C ASP A 52 7.70 6.49 -11.52
N ALA A 53 6.91 7.01 -12.47
CA ALA A 53 6.58 8.43 -12.54
C ALA A 53 5.76 8.92 -11.35
N LEU A 54 4.91 8.04 -10.80
CA LEU A 54 4.22 8.28 -9.56
C LEU A 54 5.09 7.91 -8.35
N GLY A 55 6.29 7.35 -8.47
CA GLY A 55 7.07 6.90 -7.31
C GLY A 55 6.28 5.99 -6.35
N VAL A 56 5.47 5.08 -6.88
CA VAL A 56 4.77 4.03 -6.12
C VAL A 56 5.25 2.65 -6.57
N ASN A 57 4.97 1.63 -5.78
CA ASN A 57 5.12 0.25 -6.25
C ASN A 57 4.07 -0.08 -7.32
N VAL A 58 4.45 -0.80 -8.39
CA VAL A 58 3.53 -1.19 -9.48
C VAL A 58 2.33 -2.00 -9.00
N GLU A 59 2.47 -2.77 -7.92
CA GLU A 59 1.39 -3.54 -7.32
C GLU A 59 0.26 -2.63 -6.79
N VAL A 60 0.59 -1.40 -6.36
CA VAL A 60 -0.43 -0.40 -6.01
C VAL A 60 -1.35 -0.17 -7.20
N LEU A 61 -0.81 0.00 -8.42
CA LEU A 61 -1.61 0.25 -9.62
C LEU A 61 -2.41 -0.97 -10.08
N LYS A 62 -1.88 -2.19 -9.89
CA LYS A 62 -2.50 -3.45 -10.35
C LYS A 62 -3.67 -3.90 -9.48
N ASN A 63 -3.74 -3.44 -8.23
CA ASN A 63 -4.76 -3.90 -7.27
C ASN A 63 -6.11 -3.22 -7.54
N SER A 64 -6.69 -3.54 -8.70
CA SER A 64 -7.98 -3.04 -9.14
C SER A 64 -9.05 -4.09 -8.88
N GLU A 65 -9.97 -3.75 -7.97
CA GLU A 65 -11.11 -4.55 -7.53
C GLU A 65 -10.82 -5.67 -6.53
N VAL A 66 -10.34 -5.26 -5.36
CA VAL A 66 -10.47 -6.10 -4.16
C VAL A 66 -11.93 -6.04 -3.68
N ASN A 67 -12.74 -7.04 -4.02
CA ASN A 67 -13.96 -7.35 -3.27
C ASN A 67 -13.62 -8.24 -2.06
N GLY A 68 -14.55 -8.38 -1.12
CA GLY A 68 -14.31 -9.15 0.12
C GLY A 68 -13.78 -10.57 -0.13
N VAL A 69 -14.27 -11.25 -1.17
CA VAL A 69 -13.81 -12.61 -1.53
C VAL A 69 -12.36 -12.58 -2.03
N SER A 70 -12.04 -11.69 -2.97
CA SER A 70 -10.66 -11.56 -3.47
C SER A 70 -9.67 -11.11 -2.38
N ALA A 71 -10.10 -10.27 -1.43
CA ALA A 71 -9.31 -9.89 -0.26
C ALA A 71 -8.97 -11.11 0.59
N MET A 72 -9.97 -11.97 0.86
CA MET A 72 -9.77 -13.20 1.61
C MET A 72 -8.84 -14.16 0.88
N HIS A 73 -8.96 -14.29 -0.44
CA HIS A 73 -8.02 -15.09 -1.21
C HIS A 73 -6.58 -14.55 -1.13
N GLN A 74 -6.38 -13.24 -1.19
CA GLN A 74 -5.06 -12.63 -0.96
C GLN A 74 -4.55 -12.96 0.44
N LEU A 75 -5.37 -12.82 1.48
CA LEU A 75 -5.03 -13.20 2.86
C LEU A 75 -4.70 -14.69 3.00
N PHE A 76 -5.41 -15.59 2.30
CA PHE A 76 -5.10 -17.03 2.30
C PHE A 76 -3.75 -17.32 1.68
N GLN A 77 -3.39 -16.63 0.59
CA GLN A 77 -2.06 -16.78 -0.01
C GLN A 77 -0.99 -16.26 0.95
N MET A 78 -1.19 -15.10 1.57
CA MET A 78 -0.28 -14.60 2.59
C MET A 78 -0.14 -15.58 3.76
N TYR A 79 -1.26 -16.14 4.25
CA TYR A 79 -1.28 -17.10 5.35
C TYR A 79 -0.44 -18.35 5.02
N ARG A 80 -0.61 -18.92 3.83
CA ARG A 80 0.15 -20.11 3.41
C ARG A 80 1.64 -19.79 3.20
N ASN A 81 1.93 -18.66 2.58
CA ASN A 81 3.28 -18.33 2.14
C ASN A 81 4.15 -17.78 3.28
N PHE A 82 3.54 -17.12 4.28
CA PHE A 82 4.28 -16.45 5.35
C PHE A 82 4.08 -17.08 6.74
N GLY A 83 3.69 -18.36 6.79
CA GLY A 83 3.51 -19.10 8.04
C GLY A 83 2.50 -18.42 8.96
N GLY A 84 1.30 -18.18 8.44
CA GLY A 84 0.21 -17.52 9.13
C GLY A 84 -0.33 -18.31 10.32
N ALA A 85 -0.79 -17.60 11.34
CA ALA A 85 -1.52 -18.16 12.47
C ALA A 85 -2.66 -17.20 12.87
N LEU A 86 -3.83 -17.75 13.17
CA LEU A 86 -5.01 -17.00 13.62
C LEU A 86 -5.22 -17.18 15.12
N PHE A 87 -5.72 -16.13 15.79
CA PHE A 87 -6.07 -16.17 17.20
C PHE A 87 -7.26 -15.25 17.48
N GLU A 88 -8.09 -15.67 18.44
CA GLU A 88 -9.17 -14.84 18.97
C GLU A 88 -8.58 -13.73 19.85
N THR A 89 -9.20 -12.56 19.78
CA THR A 89 -8.83 -11.40 20.57
C THR A 89 -10.05 -10.50 20.79
N LYS A 90 -9.87 -9.40 21.50
CA LYS A 90 -10.89 -8.37 21.68
C LYS A 90 -10.33 -7.03 21.20
N ASP A 91 -11.17 -6.22 20.56
CA ASP A 91 -10.82 -4.82 20.24
C ASP A 91 -10.86 -3.94 21.49
N ASP A 92 -10.56 -2.65 21.33
CA ASP A 92 -10.55 -1.66 22.42
C ASP A 92 -11.94 -1.48 23.07
N ASP A 93 -13.00 -1.85 22.37
CA ASP A 93 -14.39 -1.81 22.83
C ASP A 93 -14.84 -3.15 23.47
N GLY A 94 -13.98 -4.17 23.47
CA GLY A 94 -14.24 -5.50 24.04
C GLY A 94 -14.97 -6.48 23.11
N ASN A 95 -15.18 -6.13 21.84
CA ASN A 95 -15.84 -6.98 20.84
C ASN A 95 -14.90 -8.08 20.37
N ASP A 96 -15.44 -9.28 20.14
CA ASP A 96 -14.66 -10.42 19.66
C ASP A 96 -14.13 -10.17 18.25
N CYS A 97 -12.83 -10.36 18.10
CA CYS A 97 -12.07 -10.13 16.87
C CYS A 97 -11.15 -11.32 16.58
N VAL A 98 -10.72 -11.41 15.32
CA VAL A 98 -9.68 -12.37 14.90
C VAL A 98 -8.45 -11.58 14.48
N ALA A 99 -7.31 -11.95 15.03
CA ALA A 99 -6.02 -11.41 14.63
C ALA A 99 -5.20 -12.48 13.90
N ILE A 100 -4.38 -12.01 12.96
CA ILE A 100 -3.48 -12.83 12.16
C ILE A 100 -2.03 -12.44 12.46
N ARG A 101 -1.17 -13.45 12.66
CA ARG A 101 0.29 -13.29 12.77
C ARG A 101 0.94 -14.00 11.59
N PHE A 102 2.04 -13.47 11.10
CA PHE A 102 2.90 -14.11 10.11
C PHE A 102 4.30 -14.31 10.71
N ASN A 103 4.85 -15.50 10.60
CA ASN A 103 6.16 -15.80 11.18
C ASN A 103 7.33 -15.26 10.34
N SER A 104 7.15 -15.19 9.03
CA SER A 104 8.20 -14.81 8.08
C SER A 104 7.98 -13.48 7.37
N LEU A 105 6.95 -12.71 7.73
CA LEU A 105 6.68 -11.39 7.16
C LEU A 105 7.13 -10.29 8.13
N MET A 106 8.45 -10.11 8.26
CA MET A 106 9.07 -9.16 9.20
C MET A 106 8.67 -7.71 8.93
N LEU A 107 8.31 -7.38 7.68
CA LEU A 107 7.84 -6.06 7.26
C LEU A 107 6.53 -5.63 7.94
N MET A 108 5.78 -6.55 8.54
CA MET A 108 4.65 -6.22 9.41
C MET A 108 5.07 -5.34 10.59
N GLN A 109 6.32 -5.47 11.06
CA GLN A 109 6.85 -4.64 12.13
C GLN A 109 6.99 -3.17 11.70
N SER A 110 7.48 -2.93 10.48
CA SER A 110 7.57 -1.58 9.91
C SER A 110 6.19 -0.94 9.79
N TRP A 111 5.21 -1.70 9.29
CA TRP A 111 3.84 -1.23 9.18
C TRP A 111 3.23 -0.91 10.55
N PHE A 112 3.44 -1.77 11.54
CA PHE A 112 2.98 -1.54 12.91
C PHE A 112 3.59 -0.29 13.55
N GLN A 113 4.90 -0.06 13.37
CA GLN A 113 5.56 1.15 13.87
C GLN A 113 5.02 2.40 13.18
N ARG A 114 4.78 2.34 11.86
CA ARG A 114 4.15 3.44 11.12
C ARG A 114 2.72 3.70 11.60
N TYR A 115 1.94 2.65 11.84
CA TYR A 115 0.58 2.74 12.35
C TYR A 115 0.53 3.40 13.73
N LYS A 116 1.42 3.01 14.66
CA LYS A 116 1.52 3.68 15.97
C LYS A 116 1.80 5.17 15.86
N LYS A 117 2.72 5.57 14.99
CA LYS A 117 3.02 6.99 14.74
C LYS A 117 1.78 7.72 14.22
N TYR A 118 1.06 7.10 13.29
CA TYR A 118 -0.19 7.63 12.77
C TYR A 118 -1.24 7.80 13.89
N GLU A 119 -1.42 6.82 14.77
CA GLU A 119 -2.32 6.94 15.93
C GLU A 119 -1.92 8.08 16.88
N GLU A 120 -0.63 8.23 17.17
CA GLU A 120 -0.14 9.38 17.96
C GLU A 120 -0.47 10.72 17.30
N ASP A 121 -0.31 10.81 15.99
CA ASP A 121 -0.55 12.03 15.23
C ASP A 121 -2.07 12.35 15.17
N ILE A 122 -2.94 11.33 15.11
CA ILE A 122 -4.40 11.47 15.29
C ILE A 122 -4.73 11.96 16.71
N GLN A 123 -4.18 11.33 17.76
CA GLN A 123 -4.41 11.74 19.14
C GLN A 123 -3.95 13.18 19.43
N LYS A 124 -2.85 13.62 18.81
CA LYS A 124 -2.40 15.03 18.89
C LYS A 124 -3.38 15.96 18.18
N ALA A 125 -3.84 15.58 16.99
CA ALA A 125 -4.80 16.36 16.22
C ALA A 125 -6.14 16.53 16.98
N ASP A 126 -6.66 15.46 17.59
CA ASP A 126 -7.93 15.49 18.35
C ASP A 126 -7.90 16.44 19.55
N LYS A 127 -6.71 16.67 20.12
CA LYS A 127 -6.50 17.63 21.23
C LYS A 127 -6.51 19.10 20.78
N ILE A 128 -6.49 19.38 19.46
CA ILE A 128 -6.55 20.75 18.93
C ILE A 128 -7.95 21.34 19.15
N LYS A 129 -8.03 22.46 19.86
CA LYS A 129 -9.29 23.13 20.19
C LYS A 129 -9.95 23.78 18.97
N ASN A 130 -9.15 24.37 18.09
CA ASN A 130 -9.65 25.01 16.88
C ASN A 130 -10.13 23.95 15.88
N VAL A 131 -11.41 23.99 15.52
CA VAL A 131 -12.04 22.99 14.65
C VAL A 131 -11.38 22.91 13.27
N LYS A 132 -11.00 24.06 12.69
CA LYS A 132 -10.37 24.09 11.37
C LYS A 132 -8.98 23.49 11.41
N GLU A 133 -8.16 23.91 12.38
CA GLU A 133 -6.79 23.40 12.55
C GLU A 133 -6.79 21.91 12.91
N ARG A 134 -7.73 21.45 13.75
CA ARG A 134 -7.93 20.02 14.05
C ARG A 134 -8.22 19.23 12.79
N LYS A 135 -9.16 19.69 11.97
CA LYS A 135 -9.52 19.03 10.71
C LYS A 135 -8.32 18.95 9.77
N GLU A 136 -7.58 20.04 9.61
CA GLU A 136 -6.38 20.10 8.77
C GLU A 136 -5.28 19.13 9.28
N ALA A 137 -5.09 19.05 10.60
CA ALA A 137 -4.14 18.13 11.22
C ALA A 137 -4.55 16.65 11.05
N LEU A 138 -5.83 16.33 11.24
CA LEU A 138 -6.37 14.98 11.00
C LEU A 138 -6.16 14.57 9.53
N GLU A 139 -6.59 15.42 8.59
CA GLU A 139 -6.40 15.17 7.15
C GLU A 139 -4.92 15.00 6.80
N LYS A 140 -4.02 15.77 7.43
CA LYS A 140 -2.58 15.61 7.24
C LYS A 140 -2.11 14.24 7.73
N ALA A 141 -2.50 13.79 8.92
CA ALA A 141 -2.12 12.48 9.44
C ALA A 141 -2.60 11.34 8.53
N TYR A 142 -3.86 11.38 8.08
CA TYR A 142 -4.39 10.42 7.10
C TYR A 142 -3.59 10.42 5.79
N ARG A 143 -3.34 11.61 5.22
CA ARG A 143 -2.58 11.74 3.96
C ARG A 143 -1.16 11.21 4.08
N GLU A 144 -0.46 11.48 5.18
CA GLU A 144 0.91 11.01 5.39
C GLU A 144 0.99 9.50 5.62
N PHE A 145 -0.04 8.89 6.22
CA PHE A 145 -0.13 7.44 6.37
C PHE A 145 -0.44 6.74 5.05
N ASP A 146 -1.45 7.23 4.32
CA ASP A 146 -1.82 6.74 2.98
C ASP A 146 -0.66 6.86 1.99
N TRP A 147 0.00 8.03 1.99
CA TRP A 147 1.19 8.27 1.17
C TRP A 147 2.29 7.24 1.43
N TRP A 148 2.59 6.98 2.71
CA TRP A 148 3.62 6.00 3.06
C TRP A 148 3.28 4.60 2.55
N MET A 149 2.01 4.18 2.63
CA MET A 149 1.57 2.89 2.09
C MET A 149 1.72 2.85 0.57
N ASP A 150 1.44 3.95 -0.13
CA ASP A 150 1.59 4.06 -1.59
C ASP A 150 3.06 4.04 -2.04
N THR A 151 3.97 4.64 -1.28
CA THR A 151 5.40 4.76 -1.64
C THR A 151 6.30 3.70 -1.01
N TYR A 152 5.74 2.80 -0.22
CA TYR A 152 6.45 1.65 0.33
C TYR A 152 7.01 0.74 -0.78
N PRO A 153 8.23 0.17 -0.66
CA PRO A 153 9.18 0.29 0.46
C PRO A 153 10.18 1.45 0.32
N VAL A 154 10.05 2.33 -0.69
CA VAL A 154 11.03 3.42 -0.92
C VAL A 154 11.12 4.35 0.29
N THR A 155 9.99 4.55 0.98
CA THR A 155 9.89 5.34 2.21
C THR A 155 9.95 4.48 3.48
N GLU A 156 10.56 3.28 3.44
CA GLU A 156 10.76 2.43 4.62
C GLU A 156 11.70 3.12 5.62
N PRO A 157 11.22 3.52 6.82
CA PRO A 157 12.06 4.12 7.84
C PRO A 157 13.06 3.16 8.50
N TYR A 158 12.88 1.84 8.35
CA TYR A 158 13.72 0.81 8.97
C TYR A 158 14.41 -0.08 7.92
N PRO A 159 15.49 0.40 7.26
CA PRO A 159 16.21 -0.36 6.23
C PRO A 159 16.67 -1.75 6.70
N GLU A 160 16.97 -1.90 7.98
CA GLU A 160 17.37 -3.16 8.59
C GLU A 160 16.28 -4.24 8.54
N LEU A 161 15.00 -3.88 8.66
CA LEU A 161 13.88 -4.82 8.56
C LEU A 161 13.68 -5.28 7.11
N PHE A 162 13.87 -4.37 6.16
CA PHE A 162 13.85 -4.71 4.74
C PHE A 162 14.98 -5.64 4.34
N GLU A 163 16.21 -5.38 4.82
CA GLU A 163 17.34 -6.27 4.61
C GLU A 163 17.19 -7.61 5.34
N ALA A 164 16.58 -7.62 6.53
CA ALA A 164 16.25 -8.87 7.24
C ALA A 164 15.24 -9.72 6.45
N GLN A 165 14.20 -9.10 5.89
CA GLN A 165 13.24 -9.80 5.03
C GLN A 165 13.92 -10.39 3.79
N LYS A 166 14.76 -9.61 3.09
CA LYS A 166 15.52 -10.12 1.93
C LYS A 166 16.40 -11.32 2.27
N LYS A 167 17.10 -11.26 3.41
CA LYS A 167 17.94 -12.37 3.89
C LYS A 167 17.11 -13.61 4.19
N HIS A 168 15.98 -13.43 4.87
CA HIS A 168 15.03 -14.52 5.12
C HIS A 168 14.57 -15.16 3.80
N ASP A 169 14.15 -14.36 2.82
CA ASP A 169 13.64 -14.84 1.53
C ASP A 169 14.73 -15.62 0.76
N ALA A 170 15.97 -15.11 0.76
CA ALA A 170 17.10 -15.80 0.15
C ALA A 170 17.43 -17.15 0.82
N ILE A 171 17.28 -17.26 2.14
CA ILE A 171 17.46 -18.52 2.88
C ILE A 171 16.35 -19.51 2.49
N MET A 172 15.10 -19.07 2.45
CA MET A 172 13.97 -19.93 2.05
C MET A 172 14.10 -20.42 0.61
N ASP A 173 14.61 -19.59 -0.31
CA ASP A 173 14.94 -19.99 -1.67
C ASP A 173 16.00 -21.10 -1.72
N GLN A 174 17.09 -20.94 -0.96
CA GLN A 174 18.15 -21.95 -0.87
C GLN A 174 17.65 -23.28 -0.30
N MET A 175 16.69 -23.23 0.63
CA MET A 175 16.06 -24.42 1.22
C MET A 175 14.96 -25.02 0.34
N GLY A 176 14.60 -24.39 -0.79
CA GLY A 176 13.50 -24.82 -1.65
C GLY A 176 12.12 -24.67 -1.01
N LEU A 177 12.01 -23.84 0.02
CA LEU A 177 10.78 -23.60 0.80
C LEU A 177 10.07 -22.31 0.41
N ASN A 178 10.64 -21.52 -0.51
CA ASN A 178 9.91 -20.40 -1.09
C ASN A 178 8.80 -20.94 -2.00
N PRO A 179 7.52 -20.59 -1.78
CA PRO A 179 6.45 -20.90 -2.70
C PRO A 179 6.71 -20.15 -4.01
N LYS A 180 7.43 -20.79 -4.94
CA LYS A 180 7.50 -20.32 -6.33
C LYS A 180 6.07 -20.22 -6.82
N ASN A 181 5.69 -19.06 -7.37
CA ASN A 181 4.44 -18.94 -8.12
C ASN A 181 4.39 -20.12 -9.09
N PRO A 182 3.34 -20.97 -9.07
CA PRO A 182 3.15 -21.90 -10.16
C PRO A 182 2.88 -21.06 -11.42
N ASP A 183 3.62 -21.38 -12.48
CA ASP A 183 3.47 -20.80 -13.83
C ASP A 183 2.00 -20.80 -14.32
#